data_AF-A0A7C3N4X8-F1
#
_entry.id   AF-A0A7C3N4X8-F1
#
_cell.length_a   1.000
_cell.length_b   1.000
_cell.length_c   1.000
_cell.angle_alpha   90.00
_cell.angle_beta   90.00
_cell.angle_gamma   90.00
#
_symmetry.space_group_name_H-M   'P 1'
#
loop_
_entity.id
_entity.type
_entity.pdbx_description
1 polymer ?
#
loop_
_entity_poly.entity_id
_entity_poly.type
_entity_poly.pdbx_seq_one_letter_code
_entity_poly.pdbx_strand_id
1 'polypeptide(L)'
;MADVKVYVNMSKLDKLLGALPREIAYYLHDGVHYGIYQELGTSKMRARPFIRPAVEQAMRELPAAIQKSGLEGLDEAVRGIALMAKGIAVDIAPFQTGALRASIDVSKEEPA
;
A
#
# COMPACT_ATOMS: atom_id res chain seq x y z
N MET A 1 28.65 -21.91 -37.70
CA MET A 1 28.23 -20.81 -36.81
C MET A 1 26.73 -20.98 -36.62
N ALA A 2 26.27 -21.18 -35.38
CA ALA A 2 24.85 -21.48 -35.12
C ALA A 2 24.16 -20.21 -34.62
N ASP A 3 23.19 -19.72 -35.38
CA ASP A 3 22.38 -18.57 -34.99
C ASP A 3 21.08 -19.06 -34.35
N VAL A 4 20.84 -18.62 -33.11
CA VAL A 4 19.60 -18.91 -32.37
C VAL A 4 18.78 -17.63 -32.30
N LYS A 5 17.57 -17.66 -32.88
CA LYS A 5 16.63 -16.55 -32.83
C LYS A 5 15.69 -16.72 -31.63
N VAL A 6 15.84 -15.84 -30.64
CA VAL A 6 14.93 -15.73 -29.49
C VAL A 6 13.85 -14.69 -29.82
N TYR A 7 12.58 -15.01 -29.61
CA TYR A 7 11.47 -14.07 -29.77
C TYR A 7 10.46 -14.23 -28.63
N VAL A 8 9.71 -13.16 -28.36
CA VAL A 8 8.62 -13.14 -27.37
C VAL A 8 7.29 -13.17 -28.10
N ASN A 9 6.40 -14.06 -27.71
CA ASN A 9 5.04 -14.15 -28.26
C ASN A 9 4.11 -13.19 -27.52
N MET A 10 3.67 -12.13 -28.19
CA MET A 10 2.83 -11.09 -27.59
C MET A 10 1.41 -11.58 -27.27
N SER A 11 0.86 -12.55 -28.00
CA SER A 11 -0.47 -13.12 -27.70
C SER A 11 -0.52 -13.87 -26.36
N LYS A 12 0.61 -14.42 -25.89
CA LYS A 12 0.70 -14.98 -24.53
C LYS A 12 0.71 -13.87 -23.48
N LEU A 13 1.34 -12.73 -23.77
CA LEU A 13 1.37 -11.58 -22.87
C LEU A 13 -0.03 -11.00 -22.68
N ASP A 14 -0.81 -10.86 -23.74
CA ASP A 14 -2.20 -10.36 -23.66
C ASP A 14 -3.09 -11.26 -22.78
N LYS A 15 -2.93 -12.58 -22.88
CA LYS A 15 -3.65 -13.54 -22.03
C LYS A 15 -3.26 -13.43 -20.56
N LEU A 16 -1.98 -13.22 -20.28
CA LEU A 16 -1.49 -13.01 -18.91
C LEU A 16 -2.04 -11.72 -18.33
N LEU A 17 -1.99 -10.62 -19.07
CA LEU A 17 -2.56 -9.34 -18.66
C LEU A 17 -4.08 -9.43 -18.45
N GLY A 18 -4.78 -10.21 -19.26
CA GLY A 18 -6.21 -10.46 -19.09
C GLY A 18 -6.58 -11.31 -17.87
N ALA A 19 -5.65 -12.11 -17.35
CA ALA A 19 -5.86 -12.96 -16.17
C ALA A 19 -5.50 -12.28 -14.83
N LEU A 20 -4.78 -11.15 -14.87
CA LEU A 20 -4.40 -10.42 -13.68
C LEU A 20 -5.54 -9.51 -13.18
N PRO A 21 -5.65 -9.30 -11.86
CA PRO A 21 -6.56 -8.30 -11.31
C PRO A 21 -6.20 -6.92 -11.87
N ARG A 22 -7.24 -6.15 -12.26
CA ARG A 22 -7.07 -4.80 -12.82
C ARG A 22 -6.55 -3.81 -11.78
N GLU A 23 -6.96 -4.01 -10.54
CA GLU A 23 -6.60 -3.17 -9.41
C GLU A 23 -6.46 -4.06 -8.17
N ILE A 24 -5.43 -3.77 -7.38
CA ILE A 24 -5.24 -4.34 -6.05
C ILE A 24 -5.08 -3.13 -5.14
N ALA A 25 -6.08 -2.89 -4.30
CA ALA A 25 -6.12 -1.73 -3.43
C ALA A 25 -6.40 -2.16 -1.99
N TYR A 26 -5.79 -1.43 -1.07
CA TYR A 26 -5.97 -1.59 0.37
C TYR A 26 -6.19 -0.21 0.97
N TYR A 27 -7.20 -0.11 1.84
CA TYR A 27 -7.48 1.06 2.62
C TYR A 27 -6.63 1.06 3.90
N LEU A 28 -5.99 2.19 4.19
CA LEU A 28 -5.38 2.47 5.48
C LEU A 28 -6.24 3.50 6.19
N HIS A 29 -6.86 3.11 7.31
CA HIS A 29 -7.78 3.96 8.04
C HIS A 29 -7.34 4.12 9.51
N ASP A 30 -7.66 5.28 10.10
CA ASP A 30 -7.72 5.40 11.55
C ASP A 30 -9.10 4.99 12.04
N GLY A 31 -9.18 4.27 13.16
CA GLY A 31 -10.45 3.79 13.72
C GLY A 31 -11.00 4.73 14.79
N VAL A 32 -10.58 6.00 14.83
CA VAL A 32 -11.00 6.97 15.84
C VAL A 32 -11.43 8.28 15.21
N HIS A 33 -12.62 8.77 15.57
CA HIS A 33 -13.20 9.99 14.98
C HIS A 33 -12.31 11.24 15.04
N TYR A 34 -11.35 11.30 15.96
CA TYR A 34 -10.45 12.44 16.09
C TYR A 34 -9.15 12.34 15.28
N GLY A 35 -8.88 11.20 14.63
CA GLY A 35 -7.67 10.99 13.83
C GLY A 35 -7.58 11.96 12.64
N ILE A 36 -8.70 12.24 11.99
CA ILE A 36 -8.79 13.24 10.91
C ILE A 36 -8.36 14.65 11.34
N TYR A 37 -8.70 15.05 12.57
CA TYR A 37 -8.30 16.36 13.10
C TYR A 37 -6.80 16.41 13.38
N GLN A 38 -6.17 15.26 13.66
CA GLN A 38 -4.71 15.17 13.78
C GLN A 38 -4.04 15.28 12.42
N GLU A 39 -4.53 14.54 11.43
CA GLU A 39 -3.96 14.53 10.08
C GLU A 39 -4.03 15.91 9.42
N LEU A 40 -5.19 16.58 9.51
CA LEU A 40 -5.46 17.84 8.80
C LEU A 40 -5.30 19.11 9.64
N GLY A 41 -5.33 18.98 10.97
CA GLY A 41 -5.36 20.12 11.88
C GLY A 41 -6.76 20.74 12.03
N THR A 42 -6.86 21.72 12.91
CA THR A 42 -8.07 22.52 13.17
C THR A 42 -7.71 23.98 13.36
N SER A 43 -8.69 24.87 13.51
CA SER A 43 -8.44 26.28 13.86
C SER A 43 -7.67 26.46 15.18
N LYS A 44 -7.70 25.46 16.07
CA LYS A 44 -7.05 25.49 17.39
C LYS A 44 -5.78 24.63 17.47
N MET A 45 -5.42 23.88 16.42
CA MET A 45 -4.32 22.92 16.43
C MET A 45 -3.71 22.78 15.04
N ARG A 46 -2.39 22.89 14.92
CA ARG A 46 -1.68 22.62 13.65
C ARG A 46 -1.80 21.15 13.24
N ALA A 47 -1.81 20.90 11.93
CA ALA A 47 -1.76 19.56 11.36
C ALA A 47 -0.53 18.77 11.83
N ARG A 48 -0.75 17.49 12.12
CA ARG A 48 0.26 16.51 12.51
C ARG A 48 0.03 15.23 11.69
N PRO A 49 0.33 15.27 10.38
CA PRO A 49 0.07 14.16 9.49
C PRO A 49 0.90 12.93 9.86
N PHE A 50 0.27 11.76 9.80
CA PHE A 50 0.85 10.46 10.13
C PHE A 50 0.45 9.38 9.13
N ILE A 51 -0.74 9.44 8.52
CA ILE A 51 -1.15 8.44 7.51
C ILE A 51 -0.47 8.73 6.17
N ARG A 52 -0.64 9.93 5.62
CA ARG A 52 -0.06 10.26 4.31
C ARG A 52 1.47 10.07 4.25
N PRO A 53 2.26 10.59 5.21
CA PRO A 53 3.71 10.38 5.18
C PRO A 53 4.09 8.89 5.30
N ALA A 54 3.31 8.09 6.04
CA ALA A 54 3.57 6.66 6.16
C ALA A 54 3.33 5.90 4.85
N VAL A 55 2.26 6.22 4.12
CA VAL A 55 1.99 5.66 2.79
C VAL A 55 3.09 6.08 1.81
N GLU A 56 3.42 7.37 1.74
CA GLU A 56 4.48 7.87 0.87
C GLU A 56 5.82 7.20 1.13
N GLN A 57 6.14 6.90 2.38
CA GLN A 57 7.36 6.20 2.76
C GLN A 57 7.31 4.73 2.35
N ALA A 58 6.22 4.01 2.64
CA ALA A 58 6.08 2.60 2.29
C ALA A 58 6.06 2.38 0.76
N MET A 59 5.44 3.29 0.00
CA MET A 59 5.35 3.21 -1.46
C MET A 59 6.72 3.23 -2.15
N ARG A 60 7.78 3.70 -1.49
CA ARG A 60 9.16 3.62 -2.02
C ARG A 60 9.65 2.18 -2.18
N GLU A 61 9.11 1.26 -1.37
CA GLU A 61 9.47 -0.16 -1.38
C GLU A 61 8.61 -0.97 -2.35
N LEU A 62 7.52 -0.41 -2.89
CA LEU A 62 6.58 -1.12 -3.76
C LEU A 62 7.25 -1.72 -5.01
N PRO A 63 8.12 -1.00 -5.76
CA PRO A 63 8.79 -1.58 -6.93
C PRO A 63 9.63 -2.81 -6.58
N ALA A 64 10.36 -2.76 -5.46
CA ALA A 64 11.18 -3.88 -4.99
C ALA A 64 10.31 -5.06 -4.52
N ALA A 65 9.19 -4.77 -3.86
CA ALA A 65 8.23 -5.79 -3.44
C ALA A 65 7.61 -6.53 -4.64
N ILE A 66 7.16 -5.80 -5.67
CA ILE A 66 6.62 -6.36 -6.91
C ILE A 66 7.67 -7.21 -7.64
N GLN A 67 8.90 -6.70 -7.74
CA GLN A 67 9.98 -7.42 -8.40
C GLN A 67 10.28 -8.75 -7.69
N LYS A 68 10.26 -8.76 -6.35
CA LYS A 68 10.49 -9.97 -5.55
C LYS A 68 9.31 -10.95 -5.62
N SER A 69 8.08 -10.46 -5.64
CA SER A 69 6.89 -11.31 -5.61
C SER A 69 6.56 -11.97 -6.94
N GLY A 70 7.02 -11.37 -8.06
CA GLY A 70 6.56 -11.74 -9.38
C GLY A 70 5.05 -11.47 -9.56
N LEU A 71 4.49 -11.95 -10.67
CA LEU A 71 3.08 -11.71 -11.04
C LEU A 71 2.09 -12.44 -10.10
N GLU A 72 2.45 -13.63 -9.62
CA GLU A 72 1.56 -14.44 -8.78
C GLU A 72 1.47 -13.89 -7.34
N GLY A 73 2.46 -13.14 -6.89
CA GLY A 73 2.53 -12.59 -5.54
C GLY A 73 2.15 -11.11 -5.43
N LEU A 74 1.54 -10.51 -6.46
CA LEU A 74 1.21 -9.08 -6.47
C LEU A 74 0.29 -8.67 -5.31
N ASP A 75 -0.70 -9.50 -4.97
CA ASP A 75 -1.61 -9.22 -3.86
C ASP A 75 -0.86 -9.13 -2.53
N GLU A 76 0.02 -10.09 -2.26
CA GLU A 76 0.83 -10.12 -1.05
C GLU A 76 1.90 -9.01 -1.02
N ALA A 77 2.42 -8.61 -2.18
CA ALA A 77 3.31 -7.46 -2.27
C ALA A 77 2.57 -6.18 -1.85
N VAL A 78 1.39 -5.92 -2.42
CA VAL A 78 0.58 -4.73 -2.09
C VAL A 78 0.13 -4.78 -0.62
N ARG A 79 -0.30 -5.93 -0.13
CA ARG A 79 -0.63 -6.14 1.30
C ARG A 79 0.56 -5.85 2.21
N GLY A 80 1.75 -6.32 1.84
CA GLY A 80 2.99 -6.07 2.59
C GLY A 80 3.32 -4.59 2.68
N ILE A 81 3.15 -3.85 1.59
CA ILE A 81 3.30 -2.38 1.58
C ILE A 81 2.26 -1.70 2.45
N ALA A 82 1.00 -2.14 2.41
CA ALA A 82 -0.05 -1.59 3.26
C ALA A 82 0.23 -1.83 4.77
N LEU A 83 0.71 -3.03 5.13
CA LEU A 83 1.13 -3.36 6.50
C LEU A 83 2.35 -2.56 6.95
N MET A 84 3.31 -2.30 6.04
CA MET A 84 4.43 -1.43 6.30
C MET A 84 3.97 0.01 6.57
N ALA A 85 3.07 0.54 5.74
CA ALA A 85 2.47 1.86 5.94
C ALA A 85 1.76 1.95 7.30
N LYS A 86 1.00 0.91 7.68
CA LYS A 86 0.40 0.81 9.03
C LYS A 86 1.45 0.91 10.14
N GLY A 87 2.54 0.14 10.05
CA GLY A 87 3.62 0.18 11.05
C GLY A 87 4.23 1.57 11.20
N ILE A 88 4.57 2.21 10.09
CA ILE A 88 5.13 3.57 10.08
C ILE A 88 4.13 4.58 10.66
N ALA A 89 2.85 4.49 10.27
CA ALA A 89 1.79 5.36 10.78
C ALA A 89 1.63 5.24 12.30
N VAL A 90 1.69 4.02 12.84
CA VAL A 90 1.64 3.75 14.29
C VAL A 90 2.82 4.39 15.02
N ASP A 91 4.03 4.29 14.46
CA ASP A 91 5.25 4.80 15.07
C ASP A 91 5.26 6.33 15.16
N ILE A 92 4.83 7.01 14.09
CA ILE A 92 4.86 8.48 14.00
C ILE A 92 3.59 9.15 14.54
N ALA A 93 2.55 8.38 14.87
CA ALA A 93 1.29 8.91 15.38
C ALA A 93 1.52 9.79 16.64
N PRO A 94 0.98 11.02 16.66
CA PRO A 94 1.35 12.06 17.64
C PRO A 94 0.88 11.82 19.08
N PHE A 95 -0.10 10.92 19.28
CA PHE A 95 -0.62 10.61 20.62
C PHE A 95 -0.28 9.17 21.00
N GLN A 96 0.43 9.00 22.13
CA GLN A 96 0.68 7.71 22.78
C GLN A 96 -0.55 7.16 23.53
N THR A 97 -1.74 7.70 23.29
CA THR A 97 -2.95 7.08 23.82
C THR A 97 -3.20 5.82 23.01
N GLY A 98 -3.11 4.65 23.65
CA GLY A 98 -3.17 3.34 22.97
C GLY A 98 -4.35 3.17 22.00
N ALA A 99 -5.43 3.94 22.19
CA ALA A 99 -6.60 3.95 21.31
C ALA A 99 -6.28 4.35 19.85
N LEU A 100 -5.56 5.46 19.60
CA LEU A 100 -5.29 5.90 18.21
C LEU A 100 -4.41 4.87 17.50
N ARG A 101 -3.28 4.50 18.11
CA ARG A 101 -2.34 3.54 17.54
C ARG A 101 -2.96 2.16 17.32
N ALA A 102 -3.76 1.67 18.27
CA ALA A 102 -4.44 0.38 18.12
C ALA A 102 -5.55 0.40 17.07
N SER A 103 -6.07 1.59 16.74
CA SER A 103 -7.16 1.74 15.79
C SER A 103 -6.73 1.87 14.33
N ILE A 104 -5.42 2.08 14.07
CA ILE A 104 -4.91 2.15 12.69
C ILE A 104 -4.94 0.74 12.11
N ASP A 105 -5.65 0.55 11.02
CA ASP A 105 -5.81 -0.75 10.41
C ASP A 105 -5.87 -0.71 8.88
N VAL A 106 -5.68 -1.90 8.29
CA VAL A 106 -5.60 -2.12 6.85
C VAL A 106 -6.71 -3.08 6.43
N SER A 107 -7.55 -2.65 5.51
CA SER A 107 -8.58 -3.50 4.90
C SER A 107 -8.36 -3.58 3.38
N LYS A 108 -8.67 -4.73 2.78
CA LYS A 108 -8.62 -4.89 1.33
C LYS A 108 -9.84 -4.19 0.72
N GLU A 109 -9.63 -3.46 -0.36
CA GLU A 109 -10.74 -2.98 -1.19
C GLU A 109 -11.34 -4.17 -1.92
N GLU A 110 -12.63 -4.43 -1.71
CA GLU A 110 -13.36 -5.41 -2.51
C GLU A 110 -13.62 -4.82 -3.90
N PRO A 111 -13.33 -5.57 -4.98
CA PRO A 111 -13.64 -5.09 -6.33
C PRO A 111 -15.16 -4.90 -6.46
N ALA A 112 -15.55 -3.71 -6.94
CA ALA A 112 -16.95 -3.33 -7.20
C ALA A 112 -17.63 -4.20 -8.27
#